data_AF-A0A3M9M0Q6-F1
#
_entry.id   AF-A0A3M9M0Q6-F1
#
_cell.length_a   1.000
_cell.length_b   1.000
_cell.length_c   1.000
_cell.angle_alpha   90.00
_cell.angle_beta   90.00
_cell.angle_gamma   90.00
#
_symmetry.space_group_name_H-M   'P 1'
#
loop_
_entity.id
_entity.type
_entity.pdbx_description
1 polymer ?
#
loop_
_entity_poly.entity_id
_entity_poly.type
_entity_poly.pdbx_seq_one_letter_code
_entity_poly.pdbx_strand_id
1 'polypeptide(L)'
;MRRSSSRPDLASGTLGRPTPSGVLFHRGGRTLARIAVSECQISTPVGADVPRSARSWIRGSRIGFGGVPGSMTRAAPGAGASLPRAVPAYDPACVRRARALPAHGAASPTPSRTVAVPNAADPGTRAVTAPTHSQRPARWAAIDLARGVAIVAVVAFHTTWDLGNLRLIRWNIGEHFAGTALAHTIAGTFLVLTGASLVLAHGRRSRWPAFWRRELKLVACALLLTAASWVYQPREVITFGILHSIAAASLLVLPAMRGPRWTAWAAALVAVALPWMIHLPGRSSWSSWTGLADGTRPTLDWQPVLPWLALAFAGVGVMRWLLSPGRPGSEHAAASAKLRSWQPAFKPARWVATAGRHTLAIYLLHQPIVFGVLWLVARSRA
;
A
#
# COMPACT_ATOMS: atom_id res chain seq x y z
N MET A 1 -55.63 17.20 56.27
CA MET A 1 -55.75 18.20 57.35
C MET A 1 -54.35 18.55 57.85
N ARG A 2 -53.95 19.83 57.72
CA ARG A 2 -53.00 20.65 58.54
C ARG A 2 -51.68 19.99 59.03
N ARG A 3 -50.47 20.55 58.86
CA ARG A 3 -50.03 21.97 58.98
C ARG A 3 -48.58 22.17 58.45
N SER A 4 -48.39 23.28 57.70
CA SER A 4 -47.34 24.33 57.74
C SER A 4 -45.85 23.96 57.91
N SER A 5 -44.92 24.22 56.97
CA SER A 5 -44.41 25.50 56.43
C SER A 5 -43.66 26.38 57.44
N SER A 6 -42.34 26.60 57.24
CA SER A 6 -41.73 27.94 57.07
C SER A 6 -40.20 27.88 57.13
N ARG A 7 -39.55 28.26 56.02
CA ARG A 7 -38.17 28.81 55.96
C ARG A 7 -38.19 30.27 56.45
N PRO A 8 -37.01 30.83 56.75
CA PRO A 8 -36.72 32.22 56.41
C PRO A 8 -35.48 32.36 55.51
N ASP A 9 -35.60 33.24 54.52
CA ASP A 9 -34.51 33.90 53.80
C ASP A 9 -33.96 35.07 54.63
N LEU A 10 -32.69 35.46 54.37
CA LEU A 10 -32.08 36.82 54.42
C LEU A 10 -30.55 36.62 54.25
N ALA A 11 -29.98 36.77 53.04
CA ALA A 11 -29.46 38.01 52.44
C ALA A 11 -28.41 38.75 53.30
N SER A 12 -27.16 38.86 52.80
CA SER A 12 -26.36 40.12 52.70
C SER A 12 -24.89 39.88 52.31
N GLY A 13 -24.43 40.64 51.29
CA GLY A 13 -23.08 41.17 51.03
C GLY A 13 -21.88 40.20 50.94
N THR A 14 -21.14 40.13 49.84
CA THR A 14 -20.29 41.25 49.41
C THR A 14 -19.77 41.08 47.98
N LEU A 15 -19.88 42.18 47.22
CA LEU A 15 -19.27 42.42 45.91
C LEU A 15 -17.77 42.67 46.04
N GLY A 16 -16.97 42.07 45.16
CA GLY A 16 -15.57 42.43 44.90
C GLY A 16 -15.30 42.41 43.39
N ARG A 17 -15.10 43.61 42.83
CA ARG A 17 -14.97 43.93 41.39
C ARG A 17 -13.71 43.34 40.70
N PRO A 18 -13.70 43.30 39.36
CA PRO A 18 -12.58 42.87 38.53
C PRO A 18 -11.66 44.04 38.16
N THR A 19 -10.36 43.78 37.96
CA THR A 19 -9.42 44.73 37.34
C THR A 19 -8.37 44.04 36.46
N PRO A 20 -7.78 44.76 35.49
CA PRO A 20 -7.39 44.23 34.18
C PRO A 20 -5.86 44.27 33.92
N SER A 21 -5.50 43.89 32.69
CA SER A 21 -4.27 44.25 31.96
C SER A 21 -3.08 43.29 32.07
N GLY A 22 -2.65 42.79 30.91
CA GLY A 22 -1.44 41.98 30.77
C GLY A 22 -1.19 41.51 29.34
N VAL A 23 -1.18 42.44 28.38
CA VAL A 23 -0.59 42.21 27.06
C VAL A 23 0.93 42.13 27.24
N LEU A 24 1.54 41.00 26.90
CA LEU A 24 3.00 40.91 26.78
C LEU A 24 3.36 40.10 25.52
N PHE A 25 3.77 40.87 24.50
CA PHE A 25 4.57 40.40 23.39
C PHE A 25 5.86 39.77 23.94
N HIS A 26 6.15 38.52 23.59
CA HIS A 26 7.55 38.08 23.53
C HIS A 26 7.84 37.33 22.24
N ARG A 27 8.82 37.92 21.55
CA ARG A 27 9.45 37.56 20.29
C ARG A 27 10.33 36.32 20.50
N GLY A 28 10.22 35.37 19.58
CA GLY A 28 11.33 34.56 19.05
C GLY A 28 11.96 33.49 19.95
N GLY A 29 11.84 32.23 19.53
CA GLY A 29 12.95 31.30 19.65
C GLY A 29 12.60 29.89 20.11
N ARG A 30 12.94 28.94 19.24
CA ARG A 30 13.21 27.51 19.50
C ARG A 30 11.98 26.59 19.46
N THR A 31 11.54 26.36 18.23
CA THR A 31 11.10 25.07 17.72
C THR A 31 12.09 23.98 18.16
N LEU A 32 11.78 23.26 19.24
CA LEU A 32 12.39 21.98 19.53
C LEU A 32 11.32 20.91 19.39
N ALA A 33 11.57 20.04 18.41
CA ALA A 33 10.80 18.90 18.02
C ALA A 33 10.26 18.13 19.23
N ARG A 34 8.96 18.28 19.48
CA ARG A 34 8.20 17.20 20.11
C ARG A 34 7.97 16.15 19.04
N ILE A 35 8.88 15.19 19.03
CA ILE A 35 8.74 13.89 18.40
C ILE A 35 7.50 13.25 19.03
N ALA A 36 6.37 13.37 18.34
CA ALA A 36 5.20 12.54 18.59
C ALA A 36 5.16 11.52 17.46
N VAL A 37 5.74 10.35 17.73
CA VAL A 37 5.39 9.13 17.04
C VAL A 37 3.87 9.01 17.20
N SER A 38 3.14 9.09 16.08
CA SER A 38 1.70 8.83 16.01
C SER A 38 1.41 7.55 16.79
N GLU A 39 0.77 7.70 17.94
CA GLU A 39 0.46 6.59 18.85
C GLU A 39 -0.34 5.52 18.11
N CYS A 40 0.21 4.31 18.14
CA CYS A 40 -0.44 3.10 17.72
C CYS A 40 -1.62 2.81 18.66
N GLN A 41 -2.84 3.12 18.24
CA GLN A 41 -4.05 2.70 18.95
C GLN A 41 -4.45 1.29 18.49
N ILE A 42 -3.80 0.31 19.09
CA ILE A 42 -4.42 -1.00 19.33
C ILE A 42 -5.13 -0.88 20.68
N SER A 43 -6.41 -1.25 20.72
CA SER A 43 -7.27 -1.21 21.90
C SER A 43 -6.60 -1.84 23.13
N THR A 44 -6.28 -1.03 24.13
CA THR A 44 -6.03 -1.51 25.49
C THR A 44 -7.36 -1.61 26.23
N PRO A 45 -7.59 -2.64 27.06
CA PRO A 45 -8.76 -2.66 27.94
C PRO A 45 -8.59 -1.59 29.02
N VAL A 46 -9.64 -0.78 29.21
CA VAL A 46 -9.73 0.21 30.29
C VAL A 46 -9.77 -0.52 31.64
N GLY A 47 -8.81 -0.22 32.52
CA GLY A 47 -8.86 -0.55 33.94
C GLY A 47 -7.65 -1.32 34.47
N ALA A 48 -6.49 -0.66 34.60
CA ALA A 48 -5.43 -1.09 35.51
C ALA A 48 -4.60 0.13 35.94
N ASP A 49 -4.64 0.45 37.23
CA ASP A 49 -3.80 1.47 37.85
C ASP A 49 -2.31 1.09 37.75
N VAL A 50 -1.50 1.96 37.16
CA VAL A 50 -0.04 1.76 37.05
C VAL A 50 0.65 2.34 38.29
N PRO A 51 1.46 1.56 39.03
CA PRO A 51 2.20 2.08 40.19
C PRO A 51 3.27 3.09 39.79
N ARG A 52 3.43 4.14 40.61
CA ARG A 52 4.46 5.18 40.50
C ARG A 52 5.86 4.63 40.86
N SER A 53 6.48 3.83 39.99
CA SER A 53 7.91 3.50 40.11
C SER A 53 8.55 3.08 38.78
N ALA A 54 8.60 4.00 37.82
CA ALA A 54 9.39 3.82 36.59
C ALA A 54 9.85 5.18 36.01
N ARG A 55 10.37 6.06 36.86
CA ARG A 55 11.06 7.31 36.46
C ARG A 55 12.51 7.26 36.93
N SER A 56 13.40 6.60 36.20
CA SER A 56 14.85 6.82 36.31
C SER A 56 15.67 6.09 35.23
N TRP A 57 15.46 6.33 33.94
CA TRP A 57 16.42 5.93 32.90
C TRP A 57 16.50 6.98 31.78
N ILE A 58 16.89 8.21 32.13
CA ILE A 58 17.46 9.21 31.20
C ILE A 58 18.55 9.99 31.95
N ARG A 59 19.75 9.42 32.05
CA ARG A 59 20.98 10.19 32.27
C ARG A 59 22.19 9.31 31.89
N GLY A 60 22.79 9.58 30.75
CA GLY A 60 24.10 9.01 30.43
C GLY A 60 24.35 8.77 28.94
N SER A 61 24.70 9.83 28.20
CA SER A 61 25.63 9.77 27.05
C SER A 61 25.76 11.16 26.42
N ARG A 62 26.73 11.94 26.89
CA ARG A 62 27.29 13.08 26.13
C ARG A 62 28.37 12.51 25.22
N ILE A 63 28.21 12.64 23.90
CA ILE A 63 29.30 12.45 22.95
C ILE A 63 29.67 13.86 22.44
N GLY A 64 30.92 14.25 22.70
CA GLY A 64 31.48 15.52 22.26
C GLY A 64 31.88 15.46 20.78
N PHE A 65 31.61 16.54 20.06
CA PHE A 65 32.22 16.81 18.76
C PHE A 65 33.28 17.89 18.95
N GLY A 66 34.54 17.52 18.73
CA GLY A 66 35.67 18.44 18.61
C GLY A 66 35.59 19.20 17.29
N GLY A 67 35.84 20.51 17.36
CA GLY A 67 36.00 21.37 16.19
C GLY A 67 37.46 21.53 15.80
N VAL A 68 37.67 22.00 14.56
CA VAL A 68 38.80 22.84 14.14
C VAL A 68 38.30 23.78 13.02
N PRO A 69 38.70 25.07 12.99
CA PRO A 69 38.21 26.08 12.04
C PRO A 69 39.17 26.33 10.86
N GLY A 70 38.65 26.91 9.77
CA GLY A 70 39.46 27.37 8.63
C GLY A 70 38.73 28.42 7.79
N SER A 71 39.27 29.63 7.82
CA SER A 71 38.91 30.88 7.14
C SER A 71 38.89 30.84 5.61
N MET A 72 38.04 31.65 4.95
CA MET A 72 38.47 32.84 4.15
C MET A 72 37.36 33.42 3.24
N THR A 73 37.19 34.74 3.44
CA THR A 73 36.98 35.84 2.45
C THR A 73 35.79 35.89 1.48
N ARG A 74 35.02 36.97 1.71
CA ARG A 74 34.14 37.77 0.85
C ARG A 74 34.87 38.34 -0.39
N ALA A 75 34.24 38.29 -1.57
CA ALA A 75 34.35 39.33 -2.63
C ALA A 75 33.32 39.12 -3.77
N ALA A 76 32.68 40.22 -4.17
CA ALA A 76 32.06 40.53 -5.47
C ALA A 76 32.37 42.03 -5.74
N PRO A 77 32.10 42.66 -6.90
CA PRO A 77 31.67 42.16 -8.23
C PRO A 77 32.57 42.69 -9.40
N GLY A 78 32.29 42.29 -10.65
CA GLY A 78 32.96 42.85 -11.84
C GLY A 78 32.26 42.48 -13.15
N ALA A 79 32.10 43.47 -14.02
CA ALA A 79 31.20 43.54 -15.18
C ALA A 79 31.70 42.86 -16.48
N GLY A 80 30.78 42.68 -17.45
CA GLY A 80 31.13 42.80 -18.87
C GLY A 80 30.46 41.84 -19.87
N ALA A 81 29.72 42.43 -20.81
CA ALA A 81 29.61 42.06 -22.24
C ALA A 81 28.50 41.07 -22.74
N SER A 82 27.41 41.69 -23.21
CA SER A 82 26.79 41.61 -24.55
C SER A 82 26.31 40.27 -25.19
N LEU A 83 24.99 40.22 -25.39
CA LEU A 83 24.18 39.52 -26.42
C LEU A 83 24.68 39.80 -27.87
N PRO A 84 24.31 39.02 -28.93
CA PRO A 84 22.93 38.56 -29.22
C PRO A 84 22.73 37.24 -30.00
N ARG A 85 21.51 36.66 -29.92
CA ARG A 85 20.78 36.20 -31.13
C ARG A 85 19.32 35.86 -30.84
N ALA A 86 18.46 36.42 -31.68
CA ALA A 86 17.03 36.19 -31.74
C ALA A 86 16.67 34.90 -32.51
N VAL A 87 15.44 34.47 -32.22
CA VAL A 87 14.68 33.27 -32.58
C VAL A 87 14.39 33.16 -34.10
N PRO A 88 13.96 31.98 -34.60
CA PRO A 88 12.68 32.02 -35.32
C PRO A 88 11.66 30.97 -34.87
N ALA A 89 10.41 31.39 -35.05
CA ALA A 89 9.18 30.81 -34.54
C ALA A 89 8.75 29.52 -35.27
N TYR A 90 7.87 28.78 -34.59
CA TYR A 90 7.23 27.53 -35.00
C TYR A 90 6.01 27.79 -35.91
N ASP A 91 6.00 27.23 -37.12
CA ASP A 91 4.89 27.23 -38.08
C ASP A 91 4.22 25.84 -38.15
N PRO A 92 2.91 25.69 -37.84
CA PRO A 92 2.22 24.39 -37.83
C PRO A 92 1.51 23.99 -39.14
N ALA A 93 1.79 24.59 -40.31
CA ALA A 93 0.98 24.35 -41.53
C ALA A 93 1.45 23.24 -42.51
N CYS A 94 2.45 22.39 -42.19
CA CYS A 94 3.13 21.57 -43.22
C CYS A 94 2.98 20.03 -43.14
N VAL A 95 1.87 19.45 -42.65
CA VAL A 95 1.58 18.01 -42.93
C VAL A 95 0.07 17.76 -42.99
N ARG A 96 -0.60 18.27 -44.03
CA ARG A 96 -1.97 17.82 -44.36
C ARG A 96 -2.27 17.98 -45.85
N ARG A 97 -1.56 17.24 -46.71
CA ARG A 97 -1.94 17.01 -48.12
C ARG A 97 -1.04 15.95 -48.75
N ALA A 98 -1.45 14.68 -48.67
CA ALA A 98 -0.98 13.63 -49.56
C ALA A 98 -2.00 12.48 -49.55
N ARG A 99 -3.15 12.69 -50.19
CA ARG A 99 -4.08 11.63 -50.62
C ARG A 99 -5.15 12.19 -51.55
N ALA A 100 -4.91 12.07 -52.86
CA ALA A 100 -5.89 11.99 -53.95
C ALA A 100 -5.08 11.87 -55.28
N LEU A 101 -4.91 10.65 -55.83
CA LEU A 101 -5.59 10.08 -57.03
C LEU A 101 -4.94 10.53 -58.38
N PRO A 102 -5.11 9.82 -59.53
CA PRO A 102 -5.73 8.51 -59.81
C PRO A 102 -4.90 7.57 -60.73
N ALA A 103 -5.51 6.41 -61.01
CA ALA A 103 -5.05 5.27 -61.80
C ALA A 103 -5.10 5.46 -63.34
N HIS A 104 -4.22 4.75 -64.06
CA HIS A 104 -4.40 4.38 -65.47
C HIS A 104 -4.11 2.89 -65.65
N GLY A 105 -4.93 2.23 -66.45
CA GLY A 105 -4.93 0.78 -66.67
C GLY A 105 -4.39 0.34 -68.03
N ALA A 106 -4.50 -0.98 -68.21
CA ALA A 106 -4.46 -1.79 -69.43
C ALA A 106 -3.10 -1.97 -70.15
N ALA A 107 -2.57 -3.19 -70.11
CA ALA A 107 -2.58 -4.14 -71.24
C ALA A 107 -1.63 -5.33 -70.98
N SER A 108 -2.10 -6.56 -71.23
CA SER A 108 -1.30 -7.79 -71.33
C SER A 108 -0.80 -7.98 -72.78
N PRO A 109 0.19 -8.87 -73.05
CA PRO A 109 -0.16 -10.27 -73.37
C PRO A 109 0.83 -11.35 -72.86
N THR A 110 0.31 -12.56 -72.65
CA THR A 110 0.98 -13.88 -72.52
C THR A 110 1.42 -14.38 -73.94
N PRO A 111 2.09 -15.54 -74.21
CA PRO A 111 2.22 -16.78 -73.43
C PRO A 111 3.58 -17.56 -73.50
N SER A 112 3.75 -18.60 -72.66
CA SER A 112 4.03 -20.01 -73.08
C SER A 112 4.73 -20.91 -72.02
N ARG A 113 4.38 -22.21 -72.09
CA ARG A 113 5.06 -23.45 -71.61
C ARG A 113 4.74 -24.08 -70.23
N THR A 114 3.59 -24.77 -70.21
CA THR A 114 3.34 -26.23 -70.06
C THR A 114 4.24 -27.18 -69.22
N VAL A 115 3.52 -28.08 -68.48
CA VAL A 115 3.81 -29.46 -67.96
C VAL A 115 4.83 -29.54 -66.78
N ALA A 116 4.60 -30.22 -65.64
CA ALA A 116 4.07 -31.57 -65.44
C ALA A 116 3.54 -31.83 -64.00
N VAL A 117 2.56 -32.74 -63.90
CA VAL A 117 2.28 -33.61 -62.75
C VAL A 117 2.44 -35.05 -63.26
N PRO A 118 3.18 -35.94 -62.56
CA PRO A 118 2.56 -37.12 -61.91
C PRO A 118 3.35 -37.52 -60.62
N ASN A 119 2.99 -38.43 -59.71
CA ASN A 119 1.82 -39.23 -59.38
C ASN A 119 2.01 -39.75 -57.92
N ALA A 120 0.89 -40.08 -57.28
CA ALA A 120 0.63 -41.10 -56.25
C ALA A 120 1.72 -41.72 -55.33
N ALA A 121 1.33 -41.76 -54.05
CA ALA A 121 1.49 -42.83 -53.04
C ALA A 121 2.72 -42.85 -52.10
N ASP A 122 2.47 -42.46 -50.84
CA ASP A 122 2.88 -43.27 -49.68
C ASP A 122 1.84 -43.09 -48.53
N PRO A 123 1.01 -44.09 -48.19
CA PRO A 123 0.10 -44.04 -47.05
C PRO A 123 0.82 -44.48 -45.78
N GLY A 124 1.84 -43.72 -45.35
CA GLY A 124 2.74 -44.17 -44.27
C GLY A 124 3.07 -43.16 -43.19
N THR A 125 2.95 -41.85 -43.44
CA THR A 125 3.42 -40.85 -42.48
C THR A 125 2.24 -40.11 -41.87
N ARG A 126 1.71 -40.64 -40.75
CA ARG A 126 0.94 -39.80 -39.82
C ARG A 126 1.88 -38.67 -39.39
N ALA A 127 1.64 -37.46 -39.89
CA ALA A 127 2.21 -36.26 -39.33
C ALA A 127 1.84 -36.25 -37.84
N VAL A 128 2.81 -36.60 -36.99
CA VAL A 128 2.69 -36.44 -35.55
C VAL A 128 2.67 -34.94 -35.34
N THR A 129 1.48 -34.36 -35.35
CA THR A 129 1.23 -33.01 -34.84
C THR A 129 1.67 -33.03 -33.39
N ALA A 130 2.91 -32.59 -33.14
CA ALA A 130 3.44 -32.45 -31.80
C ALA A 130 2.40 -31.65 -31.00
N PRO A 131 2.02 -32.10 -29.79
CA PRO A 131 1.08 -31.36 -28.98
C PRO A 131 1.68 -29.97 -28.79
N THR A 132 1.01 -28.96 -29.34
CA THR A 132 1.36 -27.57 -29.06
C THR A 132 1.04 -27.39 -27.58
N HIS A 133 2.05 -27.62 -26.74
CA HIS A 133 1.95 -27.35 -25.31
C HIS A 133 1.52 -25.90 -25.20
N SER A 134 0.23 -25.70 -24.92
CA SER A 134 -0.33 -24.38 -24.65
C SER A 134 0.56 -23.78 -23.57
N GLN A 135 1.42 -22.83 -23.95
CA GLN A 135 2.36 -22.25 -23.02
C GLN A 135 1.52 -21.52 -21.99
N ARG A 136 1.32 -22.17 -20.84
CA ARG A 136 0.67 -21.54 -19.69
C ARG A 136 1.43 -20.24 -19.46
N PRO A 137 0.73 -19.10 -19.40
CA PRO A 137 1.39 -17.80 -19.30
C PRO A 137 2.42 -17.85 -18.18
N ALA A 138 3.66 -17.45 -18.47
CA ALA A 138 4.79 -17.53 -17.54
C ALA A 138 4.40 -16.90 -16.19
N ARG A 139 4.21 -17.76 -15.18
CA ARG A 139 3.79 -17.36 -13.84
C ARG A 139 5.02 -17.04 -13.00
N TRP A 140 4.93 -15.95 -12.24
CA TRP A 140 6.03 -15.46 -11.42
C TRP A 140 5.99 -16.17 -10.07
N ALA A 141 6.58 -17.37 -10.00
CA ALA A 141 6.55 -18.21 -8.80
C ALA A 141 7.14 -17.52 -7.55
N ALA A 142 8.07 -16.57 -7.75
CA ALA A 142 8.61 -15.76 -6.66
C ALA A 142 7.56 -14.84 -6.00
N ILE A 143 6.62 -14.29 -6.78
CA ILE A 143 5.52 -13.45 -6.24
C ILE A 143 4.51 -14.32 -5.51
N ASP A 144 4.21 -15.49 -6.07
CA ASP A 144 3.38 -16.49 -5.39
C ASP A 144 4.01 -16.89 -4.04
N LEU A 145 5.32 -17.17 -4.02
CA LEU A 145 6.03 -17.48 -2.77
C LEU A 145 5.97 -16.30 -1.78
N ALA A 146 6.24 -15.08 -2.22
CA ALA A 146 6.22 -13.90 -1.35
C ALA A 146 4.82 -13.66 -0.73
N ARG A 147 3.75 -13.82 -1.53
CA ARG A 147 2.36 -13.81 -1.03
C ARG A 147 2.11 -14.94 -0.04
N GLY A 148 2.66 -16.11 -0.31
CA GLY A 148 2.61 -17.29 0.55
C GLY A 148 3.25 -17.05 1.92
N VAL A 149 4.45 -16.49 1.94
CA VAL A 149 5.14 -16.13 3.18
C VAL A 149 4.33 -15.09 3.96
N ALA A 150 3.85 -14.06 3.28
CA ALA A 150 3.03 -13.01 3.90
C ALA A 150 1.75 -13.59 4.52
N ILE A 151 1.05 -14.52 3.85
CA ILE A 151 -0.19 -15.09 4.40
C ILE A 151 0.09 -16.06 5.55
N VAL A 152 1.18 -16.82 5.52
CA VAL A 152 1.60 -17.64 6.67
C VAL A 152 1.90 -16.73 7.88
N ALA A 153 2.53 -15.58 7.65
CA ALA A 153 2.80 -14.60 8.69
C ALA A 153 1.50 -14.01 9.29
N VAL A 154 0.47 -13.74 8.48
CA VAL A 154 -0.87 -13.33 8.98
C VAL A 154 -1.43 -14.38 9.94
N VAL A 155 -1.44 -15.66 9.53
CA VAL A 155 -1.99 -16.76 10.35
C VAL A 155 -1.21 -16.87 11.67
N ALA A 156 0.12 -16.83 11.62
CA ALA A 156 0.96 -16.92 12.81
C ALA A 156 0.75 -15.72 13.75
N PHE A 157 0.64 -14.51 13.21
CA PHE A 157 0.38 -13.30 13.98
C PHE A 157 -0.96 -13.39 14.72
N HIS A 158 -2.05 -13.68 14.01
CA HIS A 158 -3.38 -13.79 14.62
C HIS A 158 -3.49 -14.95 15.61
N THR A 159 -2.85 -16.08 15.33
CA THR A 159 -2.79 -17.19 16.31
C THR A 159 -2.16 -16.73 17.62
N THR A 160 -1.06 -15.99 17.54
CA THR A 160 -0.33 -15.49 18.72
C THR A 160 -1.15 -14.44 19.46
N TRP A 161 -1.82 -13.55 18.72
CA TRP A 161 -2.75 -12.58 19.27
C TRP A 161 -3.90 -13.24 20.02
N ASP A 162 -4.58 -14.21 19.39
CA ASP A 162 -5.75 -14.88 19.96
C ASP A 162 -5.39 -15.72 21.19
N LEU A 163 -4.21 -16.35 21.21
CA LEU A 163 -3.68 -17.01 22.40
C LEU A 163 -3.56 -16.04 23.59
N GLY A 164 -3.07 -14.82 23.35
CA GLY A 164 -2.99 -13.77 24.37
C GLY A 164 -4.37 -13.25 24.78
N ASN A 165 -5.23 -12.94 23.80
CA ASN A 165 -6.58 -12.41 24.03
C ASN A 165 -7.47 -13.39 24.82
N LEU A 166 -7.35 -14.69 24.58
CA LEU A 166 -8.07 -15.73 25.32
C LEU A 166 -7.41 -16.12 26.64
N ARG A 167 -6.34 -15.41 27.05
CA ARG A 167 -5.55 -15.67 28.27
C ARG A 167 -4.99 -17.10 28.35
N LEU A 168 -4.76 -17.74 27.19
CA LEU A 168 -4.11 -19.06 27.12
C LEU A 168 -2.60 -18.96 27.33
N ILE A 169 -2.02 -17.79 27.06
CA ILE A 169 -0.66 -17.41 27.40
C ILE A 169 -0.67 -16.06 28.14
N ARG A 170 0.38 -15.78 28.93
CA ARG A 170 0.50 -14.52 29.69
C ARG A 170 0.85 -13.31 28.82
N TRP A 171 1.32 -13.54 27.61
CA TRP A 171 1.90 -12.54 26.72
C TRP A 171 0.97 -12.25 25.55
N ASN A 172 0.75 -10.98 25.22
CA ASN A 172 -0.08 -10.59 24.08
C ASN A 172 0.75 -9.79 23.07
N ILE A 173 0.94 -10.34 21.88
CA ILE A 173 1.72 -9.69 20.80
C ILE A 173 1.16 -8.32 20.43
N GLY A 174 -0.15 -8.09 20.59
CA GLY A 174 -0.81 -6.82 20.28
C GLY A 174 -0.43 -5.66 21.19
N GLU A 175 0.05 -5.95 22.40
CA GLU A 175 0.42 -4.94 23.40
C GLU A 175 1.86 -4.43 23.21
N HIS A 176 2.61 -5.02 22.27
CA HIS A 176 4.02 -4.69 22.05
C HIS A 176 4.25 -3.99 20.72
N PHE A 177 5.17 -3.02 20.73
CA PHE A 177 5.63 -2.33 19.53
C PHE A 177 6.12 -3.30 18.44
N ALA A 178 6.84 -4.36 18.82
CA ALA A 178 7.31 -5.37 17.88
C ALA A 178 6.15 -6.09 17.14
N GLY A 179 5.04 -6.37 17.85
CA GLY A 179 3.85 -6.95 17.24
C GLY A 179 3.17 -6.00 16.28
N THR A 180 3.02 -4.73 16.67
CA THR A 180 2.52 -3.67 15.78
C THR A 180 3.38 -3.56 14.51
N ALA A 181 4.70 -3.48 14.67
CA ALA A 181 5.63 -3.36 13.55
C ALA A 181 5.55 -4.57 12.62
N LEU A 182 5.38 -5.78 13.17
CA LEU A 182 5.18 -7.00 12.40
C LEU A 182 3.87 -6.95 11.60
N ALA A 183 2.74 -6.59 12.23
CA ALA A 183 1.45 -6.44 11.56
C ALA A 183 1.53 -5.44 10.39
N HIS A 184 2.13 -4.28 10.64
CA HIS A 184 2.37 -3.25 9.62
C HIS A 184 3.27 -3.73 8.48
N THR A 185 4.31 -4.51 8.78
CA THR A 185 5.20 -5.09 7.76
C THR A 185 4.47 -6.10 6.88
N ILE A 186 3.61 -6.94 7.48
CA ILE A 186 2.79 -7.91 6.76
C ILE A 186 1.80 -7.19 5.84
N ALA A 187 1.05 -6.22 6.36
CA ALA A 187 0.11 -5.40 5.60
C ALA A 187 0.80 -4.66 4.45
N GLY A 188 1.94 -4.02 4.74
CA GLY A 188 2.75 -3.33 3.75
C GLY A 188 3.25 -4.23 2.63
N THR A 189 3.64 -5.47 2.96
CA THR A 189 4.06 -6.48 1.97
C THR A 189 2.92 -6.78 0.98
N PHE A 190 1.68 -6.93 1.44
CA PHE A 190 0.54 -7.15 0.54
C PHE A 190 0.28 -5.96 -0.39
N LEU A 191 0.47 -4.72 0.09
CA LEU A 191 0.31 -3.53 -0.73
C LEU A 191 1.39 -3.43 -1.82
N VAL A 192 2.66 -3.65 -1.47
CA VAL A 192 3.77 -3.73 -2.44
C VAL A 192 3.50 -4.82 -3.48
N LEU A 193 3.14 -6.03 -3.03
CA LEU A 193 2.85 -7.16 -3.92
C LEU A 193 1.63 -6.90 -4.80
N THR A 194 0.62 -6.17 -4.31
CA THR A 194 -0.54 -5.76 -5.10
C THR A 194 -0.13 -4.85 -6.25
N GLY A 195 0.64 -3.78 -5.97
CA GLY A 195 1.14 -2.87 -7.00
C GLY A 195 2.00 -3.60 -8.05
N ALA A 196 2.94 -4.43 -7.60
CA ALA A 196 3.81 -5.22 -8.48
C ALA A 196 2.99 -6.20 -9.35
N SER A 197 2.01 -6.89 -8.77
CA SER A 197 1.18 -7.85 -9.50
C SER A 197 0.28 -7.18 -10.54
N LEU A 198 -0.16 -5.95 -10.28
CA LEU A 198 -1.01 -5.22 -11.22
C LEU A 198 -0.26 -4.84 -12.50
N VAL A 199 1.02 -4.46 -12.38
CA VAL A 199 1.92 -4.22 -13.53
C VAL A 199 2.06 -5.47 -14.39
N LEU A 200 2.24 -6.64 -13.75
CA LEU A 200 2.33 -7.92 -14.46
C LEU A 200 1.01 -8.34 -15.12
N ALA A 201 -0.11 -8.10 -14.45
CA ALA A 201 -1.44 -8.48 -14.94
C ALA A 201 -1.91 -7.63 -16.14
N HIS A 202 -1.56 -6.34 -16.17
CA HIS A 202 -2.02 -5.41 -17.22
C HIS A 202 -1.13 -5.39 -18.47
N GLY A 203 0.14 -5.81 -18.38
CA GLY A 203 1.02 -6.12 -19.52
C GLY A 203 0.83 -5.29 -20.80
N ARG A 204 0.90 -5.96 -21.97
CA ARG A 204 0.69 -5.33 -23.29
C ARG A 204 -0.78 -5.31 -23.75
N ARG A 205 -1.67 -6.05 -23.08
CA ARG A 205 -3.12 -6.08 -23.38
C ARG A 205 -3.88 -5.87 -22.08
N SER A 206 -4.67 -4.80 -22.03
CA SER A 206 -5.45 -4.46 -20.84
C SER A 206 -6.57 -5.49 -20.65
N ARG A 207 -6.47 -6.31 -19.60
CA ARG A 207 -7.44 -7.38 -19.28
C ARG A 207 -8.52 -6.85 -18.32
N TRP A 208 -9.22 -5.79 -18.71
CA TRP A 208 -10.22 -5.13 -17.89
C TRP A 208 -11.29 -6.05 -17.29
N PRO A 209 -11.85 -7.04 -18.01
CA PRO A 209 -12.83 -7.95 -17.41
C PRO A 209 -12.25 -8.78 -16.26
N ALA A 210 -10.98 -9.20 -16.36
CA ALA A 210 -10.32 -9.95 -15.30
C ALA A 210 -9.98 -9.06 -14.10
N PHE A 211 -9.60 -7.80 -14.36
CA PHE A 211 -9.37 -6.80 -13.32
C PHE A 211 -10.65 -6.57 -12.50
N TRP A 212 -11.77 -6.23 -13.14
CA TRP A 212 -13.02 -5.96 -12.44
C TRP A 212 -13.58 -7.19 -11.71
N ARG A 213 -13.43 -8.40 -12.27
CA ARG A 213 -13.80 -9.63 -11.55
C ARG A 213 -12.98 -9.83 -10.27
N ARG A 214 -11.68 -9.50 -10.28
CA ARG A 214 -10.85 -9.54 -9.07
C ARG A 214 -11.31 -8.44 -8.10
N GLU A 215 -11.51 -7.24 -8.60
CA GLU A 215 -11.83 -6.06 -7.78
C GLU A 215 -13.16 -6.23 -7.04
N LEU A 216 -14.20 -6.66 -7.75
CA LEU A 216 -15.51 -6.95 -7.17
C LEU A 216 -15.43 -8.05 -6.10
N LYS A 217 -14.60 -9.08 -6.30
CA LYS A 217 -14.37 -10.11 -5.27
C LYS A 217 -13.73 -9.51 -4.02
N LEU A 218 -12.72 -8.66 -4.16
CA LEU A 218 -12.05 -8.02 -3.02
C LEU A 218 -13.02 -7.11 -2.25
N VAL A 219 -13.78 -6.28 -2.96
CA VAL A 219 -14.79 -5.40 -2.35
C VAL A 219 -15.87 -6.22 -1.65
N ALA A 220 -16.41 -7.26 -2.28
CA ALA A 220 -17.41 -8.14 -1.67
C ALA A 220 -16.88 -8.80 -0.39
N CYS A 221 -15.64 -9.29 -0.40
CA CYS A 221 -15.01 -9.88 0.78
C CYS A 221 -14.76 -8.83 1.88
N ALA A 222 -14.36 -7.61 1.52
CA ALA A 222 -14.15 -6.52 2.46
C ALA A 222 -15.47 -6.13 3.17
N LEU A 223 -16.55 -5.98 2.40
CA LEU A 223 -17.89 -5.72 2.92
C LEU A 223 -18.41 -6.86 3.79
N LEU A 224 -18.13 -8.11 3.41
CA LEU A 224 -18.47 -9.29 4.21
C LEU A 224 -17.78 -9.24 5.59
N LEU A 225 -16.49 -8.89 5.64
CA LEU A 225 -15.77 -8.76 6.92
C LEU A 225 -16.29 -7.59 7.76
N THR A 226 -16.63 -6.45 7.14
CA THR A 226 -17.29 -5.34 7.84
C THR A 226 -18.62 -5.80 8.45
N ALA A 227 -19.48 -6.46 7.67
CA ALA A 227 -20.76 -6.98 8.17
C ALA A 227 -20.58 -8.01 9.30
N ALA A 228 -19.65 -8.96 9.15
CA ALA A 228 -19.35 -9.94 10.18
C ALA A 228 -18.84 -9.28 11.48
N SER A 229 -17.95 -8.28 11.36
CA SER A 229 -17.44 -7.53 12.52
C SER A 229 -18.53 -6.70 13.19
N TRP A 230 -19.52 -6.20 12.45
CA TRP A 230 -20.65 -5.47 13.02
C TRP A 230 -21.53 -6.35 13.92
N VAL A 231 -21.68 -7.63 13.56
CA VAL A 231 -22.44 -8.60 14.36
C VAL A 231 -21.63 -9.12 15.56
N TYR A 232 -20.36 -9.46 15.35
CA TYR A 232 -19.54 -10.10 16.39
C TYR A 232 -18.86 -9.12 17.36
N GLN A 233 -18.41 -7.96 16.86
CA GLN A 233 -17.66 -6.96 17.63
C GLN A 233 -18.13 -5.54 17.28
N PRO A 234 -19.35 -5.15 17.70
CA PRO A 234 -19.98 -3.88 17.30
C PRO A 234 -19.23 -2.63 17.81
N ARG A 235 -18.36 -2.78 18.82
CA ARG A 235 -17.53 -1.68 19.34
C ARG A 235 -16.28 -1.41 18.50
N GLU A 236 -15.84 -2.36 17.67
CA GLU A 236 -14.59 -2.30 16.90
C GLU A 236 -14.81 -2.76 15.46
N VAL A 237 -15.92 -2.34 14.85
CA VAL A 237 -16.29 -2.68 13.47
C VAL A 237 -15.16 -2.36 12.51
N ILE A 238 -14.85 -3.28 11.60
CA ILE A 238 -13.88 -3.08 10.52
C ILE A 238 -14.44 -2.04 9.56
N THR A 239 -14.04 -0.78 9.75
CA THR A 239 -14.47 0.34 8.90
C THR A 239 -13.67 0.43 7.61
N PHE A 240 -12.34 0.30 7.70
CA PHE A 240 -11.45 0.36 6.54
C PHE A 240 -10.19 -0.48 6.78
N GLY A 241 -10.36 -1.79 6.70
CA GLY A 241 -9.28 -2.77 6.86
C GLY A 241 -8.41 -2.98 5.60
N ILE A 242 -7.45 -3.90 5.67
CA ILE A 242 -6.47 -4.16 4.62
C ILE A 242 -7.10 -4.53 3.27
N LEU A 243 -8.24 -5.26 3.22
CA LEU A 243 -8.92 -5.56 1.96
C LEU A 243 -9.49 -4.31 1.27
N HIS A 244 -10.04 -3.37 2.05
CA HIS A 244 -10.49 -2.08 1.52
C HIS A 244 -9.31 -1.30 0.96
N SER A 245 -8.21 -1.26 1.71
CA SER A 245 -6.97 -0.59 1.32
C SER A 245 -6.37 -1.18 0.03
N ILE A 246 -6.31 -2.50 -0.10
CA ILE A 246 -5.83 -3.20 -1.30
C ILE A 246 -6.73 -2.88 -2.51
N ALA A 247 -8.06 -2.84 -2.33
CA ALA A 247 -8.99 -2.51 -3.40
C ALA A 247 -8.81 -1.04 -3.84
N ALA A 248 -8.85 -0.10 -2.89
CA ALA A 248 -8.62 1.32 -3.15
C ALA A 248 -7.26 1.55 -3.85
N ALA A 249 -6.19 0.95 -3.35
CA ALA A 249 -4.86 1.03 -3.94
C ALA A 249 -4.84 0.46 -5.37
N SER A 250 -5.54 -0.65 -5.63
CA SER A 250 -5.60 -1.26 -6.97
C SER A 250 -6.16 -0.31 -8.03
N LEU A 251 -7.11 0.55 -7.66
CA LEU A 251 -7.66 1.59 -8.55
C LEU A 251 -6.74 2.81 -8.63
N LEU A 252 -6.27 3.30 -7.48
CA LEU A 252 -5.50 4.54 -7.37
C LEU A 252 -4.12 4.46 -8.03
N VAL A 253 -3.53 3.27 -8.16
CA VAL A 253 -2.24 3.12 -8.84
C VAL A 253 -2.34 3.06 -10.37
N LEU A 254 -3.54 2.86 -10.94
CA LEU A 254 -3.73 2.71 -12.39
C LEU A 254 -3.20 3.89 -13.23
N PRO A 255 -3.36 5.18 -12.83
CA PRO A 255 -2.80 6.30 -13.57
C PRO A 255 -1.27 6.24 -13.64
N ALA A 256 -0.60 5.89 -12.53
CA ALA A 256 0.85 5.75 -12.47
C ALA A 256 1.39 4.54 -13.26
N MET A 257 0.53 3.64 -13.72
CA MET A 257 0.93 2.58 -14.65
C MET A 257 0.97 3.05 -16.11
N ARG A 258 0.16 4.06 -16.47
CA ARG A 258 0.08 4.63 -17.82
C ARG A 258 1.09 5.75 -18.06
N GLY A 259 1.42 6.52 -17.02
CA GLY A 259 2.37 7.63 -17.12
C GLY A 259 3.84 7.18 -17.22
N PRO A 260 4.80 8.12 -17.32
CA PRO A 260 6.24 7.84 -17.27
C PRO A 260 6.65 7.02 -16.04
N ARG A 261 7.78 6.30 -16.08
CA ARG A 261 8.19 5.37 -15.00
C ARG A 261 8.39 6.06 -13.65
N TRP A 262 8.82 7.32 -13.65
CA TRP A 262 9.04 8.11 -12.43
C TRP A 262 7.72 8.49 -11.72
N THR A 263 6.58 8.46 -12.42
CA THR A 263 5.28 8.85 -11.85
C THR A 263 4.87 8.00 -10.65
N ALA A 264 5.21 6.71 -10.64
CA ALA A 264 4.95 5.84 -9.50
C ALA A 264 5.75 6.28 -8.27
N TRP A 265 7.02 6.63 -8.43
CA TRP A 265 7.86 7.10 -7.33
C TRP A 265 7.46 8.48 -6.82
N ALA A 266 7.11 9.40 -7.72
CA ALA A 266 6.57 10.70 -7.34
C ALA A 266 5.23 10.56 -6.58
N ALA A 267 4.32 9.71 -7.06
CA ALA A 267 3.06 9.43 -6.38
C ALA A 267 3.26 8.75 -5.02
N ALA A 268 4.26 7.87 -4.88
CA ALA A 268 4.64 7.29 -3.60
C ALA A 268 5.12 8.37 -2.62
N LEU A 269 5.99 9.28 -3.07
CA LEU A 269 6.49 10.39 -2.25
C LEU A 269 5.33 11.30 -1.81
N VAL A 270 4.43 11.65 -2.72
CA VAL A 270 3.22 12.44 -2.39
C VAL A 270 2.36 11.71 -1.37
N ALA A 271 2.12 10.41 -1.54
CA ALA A 271 1.30 9.63 -0.62
C ALA A 271 1.91 9.55 0.80
N VAL A 272 3.24 9.52 0.91
CA VAL A 272 3.93 9.62 2.22
C VAL A 272 3.84 11.04 2.78
N ALA A 273 4.03 12.07 1.96
CA ALA A 273 4.10 13.46 2.41
C ALA A 273 2.73 14.03 2.84
N LEU A 274 1.65 13.64 2.17
CA LEU A 274 0.34 14.28 2.32
C LEU A 274 -0.21 14.28 3.77
N PRO A 275 -0.13 13.18 4.55
CA PRO A 275 -0.55 13.19 5.96
C PRO A 275 0.22 14.15 6.85
N TRP A 276 1.44 14.57 6.47
CA TRP A 276 2.22 15.55 7.24
C TRP A 276 1.87 16.99 6.88
N MET A 277 1.22 17.21 5.74
CA MET A 277 0.92 18.53 5.19
C MET A 277 -0.55 18.92 5.41
N ILE A 278 -1.46 17.95 5.38
CA ILE A 278 -2.90 18.18 5.39
C ILE A 278 -3.52 17.34 6.50
N HIS A 279 -4.31 17.99 7.34
CA HIS A 279 -5.10 17.35 8.40
C HIS A 279 -6.57 17.74 8.22
N LEU A 280 -7.46 16.76 8.31
CA LEU A 280 -8.90 16.95 8.24
C LEU A 280 -9.46 16.99 9.67
N PRO A 281 -10.16 18.08 10.05
CA PRO A 281 -10.64 18.24 11.41
C PRO A 281 -11.72 17.22 11.75
N GLY A 282 -11.63 16.67 12.96
CA GLY A 282 -12.67 15.85 13.57
C GLY A 282 -12.48 14.35 13.43
N ARG A 283 -12.86 13.63 14.49
CA ARG A 283 -12.84 12.16 14.55
C ARG A 283 -14.11 11.61 13.91
N SER A 284 -14.13 11.57 12.58
CA SER A 284 -15.22 10.97 11.81
C SER A 284 -14.80 9.64 11.19
N SER A 285 -15.66 8.62 11.31
CA SER A 285 -15.49 7.34 10.60
C SER A 285 -15.53 7.52 9.07
N TRP A 286 -16.08 8.63 8.59
CA TRP A 286 -16.14 8.96 7.17
C TRP A 286 -14.84 9.52 6.61
N SER A 287 -14.00 10.20 7.42
CA SER A 287 -12.72 10.75 6.95
C SER A 287 -11.53 9.88 7.34
N SER A 288 -11.68 9.02 8.34
CA SER A 288 -10.61 8.17 8.88
C SER A 288 -9.98 7.20 7.87
N TRP A 289 -10.70 6.79 6.83
CA TRP A 289 -10.15 5.90 5.80
C TRP A 289 -9.10 6.58 4.91
N THR A 290 -9.10 7.92 4.83
CA THR A 290 -8.11 8.66 4.04
C THR A 290 -6.72 8.62 4.67
N GLY A 291 -6.65 8.53 6.01
CA GLY A 291 -5.42 8.70 6.77
C GLY A 291 -5.05 10.16 7.08
N LEU A 292 -5.93 11.12 6.76
CA LEU A 292 -5.73 12.55 7.04
C LEU A 292 -6.53 13.04 8.26
N ALA A 293 -7.39 12.21 8.85
CA ALA A 293 -8.21 12.59 9.98
C ALA A 293 -7.39 12.58 11.29
N ASP A 294 -7.67 13.53 12.19
CA ASP A 294 -6.98 13.70 13.49
C ASP A 294 -7.13 12.52 14.46
N GLY A 295 -7.98 11.55 14.12
CA GLY A 295 -8.09 10.32 14.86
C GLY A 295 -9.19 9.42 14.33
N THR A 296 -9.12 8.16 14.70
CA THR A 296 -10.09 7.14 14.30
C THR A 296 -10.79 6.58 15.52
N ARG A 297 -11.93 5.92 15.28
CA ARG A 297 -12.56 5.09 16.31
C ARG A 297 -11.83 3.74 16.33
N PRO A 298 -11.72 3.07 17.49
CA PRO A 298 -11.19 1.71 17.56
C PRO A 298 -11.88 0.79 16.55
N THR A 299 -11.11 -0.06 15.89
CA THR A 299 -11.55 -1.00 14.84
C THR A 299 -10.59 -2.18 14.83
N LEU A 300 -11.11 -3.39 14.58
CA LEU A 300 -10.33 -4.63 14.55
C LEU A 300 -9.24 -4.63 13.47
N ASP A 301 -9.46 -3.88 12.39
CA ASP A 301 -8.49 -3.68 11.32
C ASP A 301 -8.62 -2.25 10.79
N TRP A 302 -7.52 -1.51 10.76
CA TRP A 302 -7.45 -0.15 10.25
C TRP A 302 -6.21 0.04 9.40
N GLN A 303 -6.45 0.24 8.10
CA GLN A 303 -5.39 0.42 7.12
C GLN A 303 -5.76 1.55 6.17
N PRO A 304 -5.61 2.83 6.58
CA PRO A 304 -6.03 3.96 5.77
C PRO A 304 -5.31 4.00 4.43
N VAL A 305 -5.85 4.75 3.47
CA VAL A 305 -5.23 4.92 2.15
C VAL A 305 -3.86 5.57 2.30
N LEU A 306 -3.73 6.64 3.07
CA LEU A 306 -2.46 7.31 3.30
C LEU A 306 -1.92 6.99 4.70
N PRO A 307 -0.61 6.81 4.86
CA PRO A 307 0.45 6.86 3.84
C PRO A 307 0.62 5.54 3.05
N TRP A 308 -0.14 4.51 3.38
CA TRP A 308 0.04 3.13 2.91
C TRP A 308 0.00 2.91 1.40
N LEU A 309 -0.75 3.74 0.68
CA LEU A 309 -0.81 3.77 -0.78
C LEU A 309 0.57 3.95 -1.41
N ALA A 310 1.51 4.60 -0.70
CA ALA A 310 2.89 4.73 -1.13
C ALA A 310 3.57 3.38 -1.38
N LEU A 311 3.26 2.36 -0.58
CA LEU A 311 3.81 1.01 -0.74
C LEU A 311 3.27 0.34 -2.00
N ALA A 312 2.01 0.53 -2.34
CA ALA A 312 1.44 0.04 -3.59
C ALA A 312 2.10 0.74 -4.81
N PHE A 313 2.30 2.06 -4.74
CA PHE A 313 3.04 2.79 -5.77
C PHE A 313 4.50 2.36 -5.86
N ALA A 314 5.18 2.10 -4.74
CA ALA A 314 6.54 1.56 -4.74
C ALA A 314 6.59 0.18 -5.42
N GLY A 315 5.61 -0.70 -5.15
CA GLY A 315 5.46 -1.98 -5.86
C GLY A 315 5.31 -1.81 -7.38
N VAL A 316 4.52 -0.82 -7.82
CA VAL A 316 4.42 -0.45 -9.24
C VAL A 316 5.77 0.04 -9.77
N GLY A 317 6.44 0.96 -9.06
CA GLY A 317 7.73 1.54 -9.45
C GLY A 317 8.82 0.48 -9.63
N VAL A 318 8.99 -0.39 -8.63
CA VAL A 318 9.95 -1.51 -8.64
C VAL A 318 9.66 -2.45 -9.82
N MET A 319 8.41 -2.87 -10.00
CA MET A 319 8.08 -3.81 -11.08
C MET A 319 8.23 -3.16 -12.47
N ARG A 320 7.86 -1.88 -12.65
CA ARG A 320 8.07 -1.18 -13.92
C ARG A 320 9.54 -0.95 -14.23
N TRP A 321 10.37 -0.71 -13.23
CA TRP A 321 11.82 -0.65 -13.37
C TRP A 321 12.39 -2.02 -13.78
N LEU A 322 11.99 -3.08 -13.10
CA LEU A 322 12.41 -4.46 -13.39
C LEU A 322 11.99 -4.94 -14.79
N LEU A 323 10.86 -4.44 -15.31
CA LEU A 323 10.34 -4.78 -16.63
C LEU A 323 10.75 -3.81 -17.74
N SER A 324 11.52 -2.78 -17.41
CA SER A 324 11.91 -1.78 -18.40
C SER A 324 12.79 -2.40 -19.51
N PRO A 325 12.61 -2.00 -20.79
CA PRO A 325 13.55 -2.32 -21.86
C PRO A 325 14.88 -1.61 -21.56
N GLY A 326 15.74 -2.27 -20.77
CA GLY A 326 17.11 -1.84 -20.55
C GLY A 326 18.01 -2.31 -21.69
N ARG A 327 19.25 -1.80 -21.71
CA ARG A 327 20.29 -2.38 -22.57
C ARG A 327 20.44 -3.88 -22.22
N PRO A 328 20.57 -4.77 -23.23
CA PRO A 328 20.97 -6.16 -22.99
C PRO A 328 22.21 -6.19 -22.09
N GLY A 329 22.18 -6.97 -21.01
CA GLY A 329 23.27 -7.05 -20.03
C GLY A 329 23.19 -6.08 -18.84
N SER A 330 22.20 -5.19 -18.77
CA SER A 330 21.97 -4.40 -17.55
C SER A 330 21.58 -5.30 -16.36
N GLU A 331 22.03 -4.95 -15.15
CA GLU A 331 21.77 -5.73 -13.92
C GLU A 331 20.27 -5.99 -13.70
N HIS A 332 19.43 -5.01 -14.02
CA HIS A 332 17.98 -5.10 -13.82
C HIS A 332 17.33 -6.04 -14.84
N ALA A 333 17.86 -6.13 -16.06
CA ALA A 333 17.42 -7.12 -17.05
C ALA A 333 17.81 -8.54 -16.62
N ALA A 334 19.01 -8.73 -16.07
CA ALA A 334 19.44 -10.00 -15.48
C ALA A 334 18.58 -10.38 -14.26
N ALA A 335 18.28 -9.44 -13.38
CA ALA A 335 17.38 -9.65 -12.24
C ALA A 335 15.97 -10.03 -12.68
N SER A 336 15.44 -9.38 -13.72
CA SER A 336 14.13 -9.68 -14.31
C SER A 336 14.09 -11.09 -14.91
N ALA A 337 15.12 -11.47 -15.66
CA ALA A 337 15.25 -12.81 -16.23
C ALA A 337 15.34 -13.88 -15.13
N LYS A 338 16.18 -13.65 -14.10
CA LYS A 338 16.32 -14.53 -12.94
C LYS A 338 15.00 -14.69 -12.19
N LEU A 339 14.28 -13.61 -11.94
CA LEU A 339 13.01 -13.66 -11.20
C LEU A 339 11.89 -14.37 -12.00
N ARG A 340 11.92 -14.25 -13.34
CA ARG A 340 10.99 -14.95 -14.24
C ARG A 340 11.25 -16.45 -14.33
N SER A 341 12.53 -16.86 -14.36
CA SER A 341 12.91 -18.26 -14.46
C SER A 341 12.96 -18.97 -13.10
N TRP A 342 13.03 -18.22 -12.00
CA TRP A 342 13.10 -18.79 -10.66
C TRP A 342 11.88 -19.65 -10.34
N GLN A 343 12.13 -20.85 -9.83
CA GLN A 343 11.13 -21.77 -9.34
C GLN A 343 11.56 -22.30 -7.96
N PRO A 344 10.61 -22.55 -7.05
CA PRO A 344 10.92 -23.13 -5.74
C PRO A 344 11.49 -24.55 -5.90
N ALA A 345 12.72 -24.75 -5.41
CA ALA A 345 13.43 -26.02 -5.53
C ALA A 345 12.95 -27.09 -4.54
N PHE A 346 12.57 -26.70 -3.32
CA PHE A 346 12.18 -27.64 -2.25
C PHE A 346 10.67 -27.69 -2.03
N LYS A 347 10.17 -28.84 -1.52
CA LYS A 347 8.74 -29.11 -1.32
C LYS A 347 8.06 -28.03 -0.45
N PRO A 348 8.55 -27.68 0.76
CA PRO A 348 7.96 -26.61 1.56
C PRO A 348 7.75 -25.28 0.81
N ALA A 349 8.72 -24.81 0.03
CA ALA A 349 8.55 -23.58 -0.76
C ALA A 349 7.45 -23.69 -1.82
N ARG A 350 7.25 -24.87 -2.41
CA ARG A 350 6.12 -25.10 -3.35
C ARG A 350 4.77 -25.04 -2.64
N TRP A 351 4.67 -25.56 -1.42
CA TRP A 351 3.46 -25.47 -0.59
C TRP A 351 3.17 -24.02 -0.23
N VAL A 352 4.17 -23.27 0.22
CA VAL A 352 4.01 -21.84 0.54
C VAL A 352 3.63 -21.04 -0.71
N ALA A 353 4.27 -21.28 -1.85
CA ALA A 353 3.88 -20.64 -3.11
C ALA A 353 2.44 -21.00 -3.52
N THR A 354 1.99 -22.24 -3.25
CA THR A 354 0.61 -22.66 -3.48
C THR A 354 -0.36 -21.93 -2.55
N ALA A 355 -0.03 -21.78 -1.27
CA ALA A 355 -0.79 -20.95 -0.34
C ALA A 355 -0.91 -19.50 -0.83
N GLY A 356 0.17 -18.95 -1.41
CA GLY A 356 0.16 -17.62 -2.02
C GLY A 356 -0.77 -17.46 -3.23
N ARG A 357 -1.19 -18.55 -3.88
CA ARG A 357 -2.22 -18.53 -4.94
C ARG A 357 -3.63 -18.47 -4.38
N HIS A 358 -3.81 -18.94 -3.14
CA HIS A 358 -5.08 -18.99 -2.43
C HIS A 358 -5.14 -17.98 -1.27
N THR A 359 -4.28 -16.95 -1.28
CA THR A 359 -4.17 -15.94 -0.21
C THR A 359 -5.52 -15.39 0.25
N LEU A 360 -6.42 -15.02 -0.67
CA LEU A 360 -7.72 -14.45 -0.29
C LEU A 360 -8.59 -15.44 0.49
N ALA A 361 -8.62 -16.71 0.08
CA ALA A 361 -9.40 -17.73 0.77
C ALA A 361 -8.82 -18.02 2.17
N ILE A 362 -7.49 -18.17 2.26
CA ILE A 362 -6.80 -18.37 3.54
C ILE A 362 -7.01 -17.15 4.45
N TYR A 363 -6.91 -15.94 3.90
CA TYR A 363 -7.15 -14.70 4.63
C TYR A 363 -8.58 -14.61 5.20
N LEU A 364 -9.60 -15.10 4.49
CA LEU A 364 -10.97 -15.08 5.04
C LEU A 364 -11.21 -16.17 6.07
N LEU A 365 -10.61 -17.35 5.88
CA LEU A 365 -10.89 -18.53 6.71
C LEU A 365 -10.01 -18.61 7.96
N HIS A 366 -8.83 -18.00 7.97
CA HIS A 366 -7.90 -18.17 9.10
C HIS A 366 -8.49 -17.69 10.43
N GLN A 367 -9.04 -16.47 10.50
CA GLN A 367 -9.53 -15.91 11.76
C GLN A 367 -10.69 -16.71 12.36
N PRO A 368 -11.79 -17.03 11.64
CA PRO A 368 -12.89 -17.81 12.24
C PRO A 368 -12.44 -19.22 12.65
N ILE A 369 -11.55 -19.87 11.89
CA ILE A 369 -11.05 -21.20 12.22
C ILE A 369 -10.11 -21.15 13.43
N VAL A 370 -9.09 -20.30 13.41
CA VAL A 370 -8.10 -20.17 14.48
C VAL A 370 -8.77 -19.74 15.78
N PHE A 371 -9.57 -18.67 15.73
CA PHE A 371 -10.29 -18.19 16.90
C PHE A 371 -11.26 -19.25 17.43
N GLY A 372 -12.05 -19.90 16.57
CA GLY A 372 -13.00 -20.94 16.99
C GLY A 372 -12.33 -22.13 17.68
N VAL A 373 -11.20 -22.62 17.13
CA VAL A 373 -10.43 -23.71 17.74
C VAL A 373 -9.85 -23.28 19.09
N LEU A 374 -9.19 -22.12 19.16
CA LEU A 374 -8.58 -21.65 20.42
C LEU A 374 -9.64 -21.34 21.48
N TRP A 375 -10.79 -20.81 21.08
CA TRP A 375 -11.91 -20.56 21.98
C TRP A 375 -12.46 -21.85 22.58
N LEU A 376 -12.60 -22.92 21.80
CA LEU A 376 -13.00 -24.24 22.31
C LEU A 376 -11.97 -24.79 23.31
N VAL A 377 -10.68 -24.65 23.01
CA VAL A 377 -9.60 -25.04 23.93
C VAL A 377 -9.68 -24.25 25.23
N ALA A 378 -9.85 -22.92 25.16
CA ALA A 378 -9.99 -22.07 26.33
C ALA A 378 -11.22 -22.44 27.16
N ARG A 379 -12.35 -22.71 26.50
CA ARG A 379 -13.59 -23.12 27.15
C ARG A 379 -13.50 -24.47 27.84
N SER A 380 -12.70 -25.40 27.31
CA SER A 380 -12.48 -26.73 27.92
C SER A 380 -11.59 -26.70 29.18
N ARG A 381 -10.83 -25.62 29.38
CA ARG A 381 -9.95 -25.43 30.55
C ARG A 381 -10.62 -24.68 31.71
N ALA A 382 -11.77 -24.07 31.45
CA ALA A 382 -12.55 -23.27 32.40
C ALA A 382 -13.81 -24.00 32.82
#